data_AF-A0A2X3GN55-F1
#
_entry.id   AF-A0A2X3GN55-F1
#
_cell.length_a   1.000
_cell.length_b   1.000
_cell.length_c   1.000
_cell.angle_alpha   90.00
_cell.angle_beta   90.00
_cell.angle_gamma   90.00
#
_symmetry.space_group_name_H-M   'P 1'
#
loop_
_entity.id
_entity.type
_entity.pdbx_description
1 polymer ?
#
loop_
_entity_poly.entity_id
_entity_poly.type
_entity_poly.pdbx_seq_one_letter_code
_entity_poly.pdbx_strand_id
1 'polypeptide(L)'
;MLAEAGLARMGWLENPDLKRQRLNEQTCLPAVGQGALAIECREEDIEVRNMLQEIHDDETAFCVRAERTFLKDLNGGCEIPIAGYATQSSNGLSFTGFVGSEDGKIRLEAQTNGSNPEKVGAEAAKILLQKGAKKWIDALRPL
;
A
#
# COMPACT_ATOMS: atom_id res chain seq x y z
N MET A 1 -2.85 15.78 -6.94
CA MET A 1 -1.70 15.23 -6.19
C MET A 1 -0.94 14.28 -7.11
N LEU A 2 0.36 14.07 -6.88
CA LEU A 2 1.18 13.12 -7.64
C LEU A 2 2.00 12.28 -6.66
N ALA A 3 2.31 11.04 -7.04
CA ALA A 3 3.26 10.22 -6.28
C ALA A 3 4.68 10.76 -6.44
N GLU A 4 5.37 10.98 -5.31
CA GLU A 4 6.75 11.49 -5.29
C GLU A 4 7.71 10.57 -6.05
N ALA A 5 7.53 9.25 -5.97
CA ALA A 5 8.34 8.28 -6.71
C ALA A 5 8.28 8.50 -8.24
N GLY A 6 7.14 8.93 -8.78
CA GLY A 6 7.01 9.26 -10.21
C GLY A 6 7.82 10.51 -10.56
N LEU A 7 7.74 11.56 -9.74
CA LEU A 7 8.54 12.76 -9.91
C LEU A 7 10.04 12.48 -9.80
N ALA A 8 10.43 11.61 -8.87
CA ALA A 8 11.83 11.19 -8.67
C ALA A 8 12.37 10.48 -9.91
N ARG A 9 11.64 9.48 -10.42
CA ARG A 9 12.01 8.71 -11.61
C ARG A 9 12.16 9.56 -12.87
N MET A 10 11.37 10.63 -12.98
CA MET A 10 11.45 11.58 -14.09
C MET A 10 12.58 12.62 -13.93
N GLY A 11 13.30 12.63 -12.79
CA GLY A 11 14.32 13.64 -12.49
C GLY A 11 13.74 15.02 -12.17
N TRP A 12 12.45 15.12 -11.87
CA TRP A 12 11.76 16.40 -11.69
C TRP A 12 11.88 16.94 -10.26
N LEU A 13 12.31 16.12 -9.31
CA LEU A 13 12.52 16.58 -7.94
C LEU A 13 13.63 17.61 -7.82
N GLU A 14 14.58 17.66 -8.76
CA GLU A 14 15.67 18.65 -8.72
C GLU A 14 15.30 19.97 -9.40
N ASN A 15 14.13 20.05 -10.06
CA ASN A 15 13.70 21.25 -10.76
C ASN A 15 13.29 22.36 -9.77
N PRO A 16 14.02 23.51 -9.71
CA PRO A 16 13.73 24.61 -8.77
C PRO A 16 12.43 25.38 -9.09
N ASP A 17 11.95 25.28 -10.33
CA ASP A 17 10.70 25.90 -10.77
C ASP A 17 9.47 25.07 -10.36
N LEU A 18 9.66 23.78 -10.06
CA LEU A 18 8.60 22.90 -9.58
C LEU A 18 8.29 23.19 -8.11
N LYS A 19 7.34 24.12 -7.88
CA LYS A 19 6.79 24.38 -6.54
C LYS A 19 5.98 23.18 -6.07
N ARG A 20 6.36 22.60 -4.92
CA ARG A 20 5.73 21.39 -4.38
C ARG A 20 5.78 21.37 -2.85
N GLN A 21 4.88 20.60 -2.26
CA GLN A 21 4.87 20.27 -0.85
C GLN A 21 4.75 18.75 -0.72
N ARG A 22 5.65 18.13 0.04
CA ARG A 22 5.54 16.71 0.39
C ARG A 22 4.44 16.53 1.43
N LEU A 23 3.52 15.61 1.17
CA LEU A 23 2.51 15.19 2.15
C LEU A 23 3.05 13.99 2.90
N ASN A 24 3.04 14.05 4.23
CA ASN A 24 3.42 12.90 5.06
C ASN A 24 2.25 11.90 5.17
N GLU A 25 2.56 10.72 5.67
CA GLU A 25 1.65 9.59 5.83
C GLU A 25 0.48 9.88 6.79
N GLN A 26 0.66 10.82 7.73
CA GLN A 26 -0.40 11.29 8.62
C GLN A 26 -1.41 12.19 7.89
N THR A 27 -0.95 12.92 6.87
CA THR A 27 -1.79 13.84 6.08
C THR A 27 -2.46 13.11 4.92
N CYS A 28 -1.71 12.26 4.21
CA CYS A 28 -2.18 11.50 3.05
C CYS A 28 -1.53 10.12 3.06
N LEU A 29 -2.25 9.13 3.59
CA LEU A 29 -1.77 7.76 3.64
C LEU A 29 -1.53 7.24 2.20
N PRO A 30 -0.36 6.64 1.91
CA PRO A 30 -0.05 6.12 0.58
C PRO A 30 -1.02 5.03 0.10
N ALA A 31 -1.18 4.95 -1.23
CA ALA A 31 -1.80 3.77 -1.84
C ALA A 31 -0.90 2.54 -1.61
N VAL A 32 -1.52 1.36 -1.58
CA VAL A 32 -0.81 0.08 -1.40
C VAL A 32 0.25 -0.09 -2.50
N GLY A 33 1.50 -0.32 -2.09
CA GLY A 33 2.66 -0.47 -2.97
C GLY A 33 3.12 0.82 -3.65
N GLN A 34 2.63 2.00 -3.24
CA GLN A 34 3.03 3.26 -3.87
C GLN A 34 4.54 3.47 -3.77
N GLY A 35 5.20 3.54 -4.92
CA GLY A 35 6.65 3.73 -5.02
C GLY A 35 7.43 2.43 -5.19
N ALA A 36 6.87 1.27 -4.87
CA ALA A 36 7.47 -0.02 -5.20
C ALA A 36 7.31 -0.34 -6.70
N LEU A 37 8.18 -1.23 -7.22
CA LEU A 37 8.05 -1.83 -8.54
C LEU A 37 7.84 -3.34 -8.37
N ALA A 38 6.86 -3.88 -9.10
CA ALA A 38 6.66 -5.32 -9.21
C ALA A 38 7.13 -5.77 -10.59
N ILE A 39 8.00 -6.79 -10.62
CA ILE A 39 8.42 -7.47 -11.84
C ILE A 39 7.78 -8.84 -11.82
N GLU A 40 6.95 -9.13 -12.84
CA GLU A 40 6.24 -10.40 -12.97
C GLU A 40 6.98 -11.31 -13.95
N CYS A 41 7.11 -12.58 -13.59
CA CYS A 41 7.67 -13.63 -14.44
C CYS A 41 6.92 -14.93 -14.21
N ARG A 42 7.13 -15.93 -15.08
CA ARG A 42 6.55 -17.27 -14.92
C ARG A 42 7.17 -17.97 -13.72
N GLU A 43 6.37 -18.75 -12.99
CA GLU A 43 6.81 -19.43 -11.77
C GLU A 43 7.91 -20.47 -12.05
N GLU A 44 7.82 -21.15 -13.18
CA GLU A 44 8.73 -22.18 -13.64
C GLU A 44 10.03 -21.66 -14.28
N ASP A 45 10.14 -20.34 -14.52
CA ASP A 45 11.30 -19.71 -15.16
C ASP A 45 12.43 -19.44 -14.15
N ILE A 46 13.13 -20.51 -13.77
CA ILE A 46 14.19 -20.47 -12.75
C ILE A 46 15.33 -19.51 -13.14
N GLU A 47 15.66 -19.44 -14.43
CA GLU A 47 16.73 -18.56 -14.93
C GLU A 47 16.38 -17.09 -14.67
N VAL A 48 15.20 -16.64 -15.11
CA VAL A 48 14.74 -15.26 -14.88
C VAL A 48 14.61 -14.98 -13.39
N ARG A 49 14.06 -15.92 -12.61
CA ARG A 49 13.91 -15.75 -11.16
C ARG A 49 15.25 -15.53 -10.45
N ASN A 50 16.30 -16.25 -10.83
CA ASN A 50 17.63 -16.05 -10.25
C ASN A 50 18.19 -14.66 -10.55
N MET A 51 17.99 -14.14 -11.77
CA MET A 51 18.39 -12.76 -12.11
C MET A 51 17.60 -11.72 -11.30
N LEU A 52 16.29 -11.93 -11.13
CA LEU A 52 15.44 -11.00 -10.37
C LEU A 52 15.78 -10.97 -8.88
N GLN A 53 16.34 -12.05 -8.31
CA GLN A 53 16.79 -12.06 -6.91
C GLN A 53 17.93 -11.07 -6.67
N GLU A 54 18.79 -10.80 -7.66
CA GLU A 54 19.91 -9.86 -7.51
C GLU A 54 19.46 -8.40 -7.30
N ILE A 55 18.24 -8.07 -7.73
CA ILE A 55 17.64 -6.73 -7.60
C ILE A 55 16.46 -6.71 -6.62
N HIS A 56 16.22 -7.82 -5.91
CA HIS A 56 15.15 -7.92 -4.94
C HIS A 56 15.53 -7.21 -3.64
N ASP A 57 14.62 -6.39 -3.12
CA ASP A 57 14.77 -5.76 -1.82
C ASP A 57 13.82 -6.43 -0.82
N ASP A 58 14.39 -7.23 0.09
CA ASP A 58 13.63 -8.04 1.05
C ASP A 58 12.79 -7.17 2.00
N GLU A 59 13.29 -6.00 2.41
CA GLU A 59 12.58 -5.08 3.31
C GLU A 59 11.34 -4.48 2.65
N THR A 60 11.48 -3.97 1.42
CA THR A 60 10.36 -3.48 0.61
C THR A 60 9.37 -4.60 0.34
N ALA A 61 9.85 -5.80 -0.03
CA ALA A 61 8.98 -6.94 -0.30
C ALA A 61 8.20 -7.37 0.95
N PHE A 62 8.83 -7.33 2.12
CA PHE A 62 8.21 -7.62 3.40
C PHE A 62 7.09 -6.62 3.73
N CYS A 63 7.36 -5.32 3.56
CA CYS A 63 6.38 -4.25 3.76
C CYS A 63 5.20 -4.36 2.78
N VAL A 64 5.49 -4.43 1.48
CA VAL A 64 4.48 -4.50 0.40
C VAL A 64 3.60 -5.75 0.53
N ARG A 65 4.12 -6.86 1.08
CA ARG A 65 3.32 -8.07 1.30
C ARG A 65 2.21 -7.87 2.33
N ALA A 66 2.45 -7.08 3.39
CA ALA A 66 1.40 -6.71 4.34
C ALA A 66 0.34 -5.84 3.66
N GLU A 67 0.77 -4.82 2.91
CA GLU A 67 -0.11 -3.90 2.20
C GLU A 67 -0.99 -4.63 1.16
N ARG A 68 -0.41 -5.55 0.39
CA ARG A 68 -1.15 -6.34 -0.61
C ARG A 68 -2.10 -7.35 0.03
N THR A 69 -1.73 -7.98 1.14
CA THR A 69 -2.64 -8.86 1.89
C THR A 69 -3.86 -8.07 2.38
N PHE A 70 -3.63 -6.89 2.95
CA PHE A 70 -4.70 -5.99 3.36
C PHE A 70 -5.65 -5.62 2.21
N LEU A 71 -5.11 -5.20 1.06
CA LEU A 71 -5.91 -4.83 -0.11
C LEU A 71 -6.73 -6.01 -0.65
N LYS A 72 -6.09 -7.20 -0.71
CA LYS A 72 -6.72 -8.44 -1.16
C LYS A 72 -7.89 -8.83 -0.26
N ASP A 73 -7.72 -8.78 1.04
CA ASP A 73 -8.75 -9.20 2.01
C ASP A 73 -9.94 -8.22 2.06
N LEU A 74 -9.71 -6.95 1.75
CA LEU A 74 -10.79 -5.97 1.52
C LEU A 74 -11.44 -6.13 0.14
N ASN A 75 -10.90 -6.98 -0.72
CA ASN A 75 -11.31 -7.15 -2.12
C ASN A 75 -11.36 -5.80 -2.86
N GLY A 76 -10.34 -4.97 -2.59
CA GLY A 76 -10.23 -3.60 -3.06
C GLY A 76 -9.57 -3.47 -4.43
N GLY A 77 -9.86 -2.38 -5.13
CA GLY A 77 -9.25 -2.00 -6.40
C GLY A 77 -8.86 -0.52 -6.41
N CYS A 78 -8.25 -0.06 -7.52
CA CYS A 78 -7.77 1.32 -7.64
C CYS A 78 -8.86 2.40 -7.54
N GLU A 79 -10.12 2.03 -7.80
CA GLU A 79 -11.27 2.94 -7.82
C GLU A 79 -11.88 3.15 -6.42
N ILE A 80 -11.50 2.33 -5.44
CA ILE A 80 -12.06 2.38 -4.10
C ILE A 80 -11.12 3.21 -3.21
N PRO A 81 -11.62 4.15 -2.36
CA PRO A 81 -10.82 4.95 -1.43
C PRO A 81 -10.16 4.10 -0.32
N ILE A 82 -9.15 3.32 -0.69
CA ILE A 82 -8.37 2.42 0.18
C ILE A 82 -6.91 2.84 0.12
N ALA A 83 -6.30 2.95 1.29
CA ALA A 83 -4.88 3.22 1.44
C ALA A 83 -4.27 2.27 2.48
N GLY A 84 -2.98 1.99 2.37
CA GLY A 84 -2.29 1.02 3.20
C GLY A 84 -0.79 1.21 3.10
N TYR A 85 -0.15 1.46 4.25
CA TYR A 85 1.27 1.73 4.31
C TYR A 85 1.93 0.96 5.45
N ALA A 86 2.96 0.20 5.09
CA ALA A 86 3.79 -0.59 5.98
C ALA A 86 5.18 0.03 6.14
N THR A 87 5.71 0.01 7.35
CA THR A 87 7.10 0.39 7.64
C THR A 87 7.76 -0.64 8.53
N GLN A 88 9.04 -0.91 8.29
CA GLN A 88 9.90 -1.68 9.19
C GLN A 88 9.98 -0.98 10.57
N SER A 89 9.96 -1.77 11.62
CA SER A 89 10.09 -1.34 13.02
C SER A 89 10.98 -2.33 13.78
N SER A 90 11.41 -2.00 15.00
CA SER A 90 12.23 -2.90 15.83
C SER A 90 11.58 -4.25 16.14
N ASN A 91 10.24 -4.33 16.12
CA ASN A 91 9.49 -5.53 16.47
C ASN A 91 8.83 -6.21 15.25
N GLY A 92 9.33 -5.93 14.04
CA GLY A 92 8.76 -6.40 12.78
C GLY A 92 8.18 -5.24 11.98
N LEU A 93 6.91 -5.31 11.62
CA LEU A 93 6.24 -4.36 10.75
C LEU A 93 5.24 -3.51 11.54
N SER A 94 5.16 -2.22 11.23
CA SER A 94 4.05 -1.36 11.62
C SER A 94 3.22 -1.06 10.38
N PHE A 95 1.90 -1.21 10.46
CA PHE A 95 0.99 -1.03 9.34
C PHE A 95 -0.14 -0.09 9.71
N THR A 96 -0.46 0.84 8.81
CA THR A 96 -1.66 1.66 8.87
C THR A 96 -2.50 1.40 7.63
N GLY A 97 -3.77 1.04 7.82
CA GLY A 97 -4.75 0.84 6.75
C GLY A 97 -5.91 1.82 6.88
N PHE A 98 -6.49 2.20 5.75
CA PHE A 98 -7.56 3.19 5.64
C PHE A 98 -8.62 2.78 4.63
N VAL A 99 -9.89 3.06 4.95
CA VAL A 99 -11.05 3.02 4.03
C VAL A 99 -11.88 4.28 4.21
N GLY A 100 -12.21 4.97 3.10
CA GLY A 100 -13.04 6.17 3.10
C GLY A 100 -14.29 6.08 2.22
N SER A 101 -15.19 7.05 2.36
CA SER A 101 -16.25 7.32 1.38
C SER A 101 -15.77 8.31 0.31
N GLU A 102 -16.37 8.30 -0.88
CA GLU A 102 -16.02 9.23 -1.97
C GLU A 102 -16.18 10.70 -1.58
N ASP A 103 -17.19 11.01 -0.76
CA ASP A 103 -17.44 12.36 -0.27
C ASP A 103 -16.54 12.78 0.90
N GLY A 104 -15.62 11.89 1.33
CA GLY A 104 -14.65 12.13 2.40
C GLY A 104 -15.24 12.21 3.81
N LYS A 105 -16.57 12.05 3.99
CA LYS A 105 -17.21 12.16 5.31
C LYS A 105 -16.92 10.97 6.21
N ILE A 106 -16.60 9.83 5.62
CA ILE A 106 -16.28 8.62 6.35
C ILE A 106 -14.81 8.33 6.19
N ARG A 107 -14.16 8.08 7.33
CA ARG A 107 -12.75 7.69 7.44
C ARG A 107 -12.65 6.59 8.49
N LEU A 108 -12.29 5.39 8.06
CA LEU A 108 -12.04 4.25 8.92
C LEU A 108 -10.56 3.92 8.84
N GLU A 109 -9.89 3.88 9.99
CA GLU A 109 -8.47 3.56 10.09
C GLU A 109 -8.22 2.36 11.02
N ALA A 110 -7.18 1.60 10.73
CA ALA A 110 -6.67 0.52 11.57
C ALA A 110 -5.14 0.59 11.60
N GLN A 111 -4.58 0.38 12.79
CA GLN A 111 -3.15 0.26 13.00
C GLN A 111 -2.86 -1.12 13.58
N THR A 112 -1.91 -1.83 12.98
CA THR A 112 -1.48 -3.16 13.41
C THR A 112 0.04 -3.25 13.39
N ASN A 113 0.59 -4.22 14.11
CA ASN A 113 2.01 -4.46 14.15
C ASN A 113 2.32 -5.95 14.36
N GLY A 114 3.49 -6.39 13.92
CA GLY A 114 3.94 -7.77 14.13
C GLY A 114 5.00 -8.23 13.13
N SER A 115 5.54 -9.41 13.35
CA SER A 115 6.65 -9.97 12.56
C SER A 115 6.23 -10.79 11.33
N ASN A 116 4.92 -11.02 11.13
CA ASN A 116 4.42 -11.73 9.95
C ASN A 116 3.55 -10.77 9.11
N PRO A 117 3.98 -10.41 7.89
CA PRO A 117 3.36 -9.34 7.12
C PRO A 117 1.93 -9.70 6.70
N GLU A 118 1.68 -10.97 6.34
CA GLU A 118 0.34 -11.42 5.94
C GLU A 118 -0.65 -11.32 7.11
N LYS A 119 -0.26 -11.75 8.32
CA LYS A 119 -1.09 -11.61 9.53
C LYS A 119 -1.37 -10.16 9.86
N VAL A 120 -0.36 -9.29 9.78
CA VAL A 120 -0.50 -7.85 10.08
C VAL A 120 -1.49 -7.18 9.12
N GLY A 121 -1.37 -7.45 7.81
CA GLY A 121 -2.29 -6.93 6.79
C GLY A 121 -3.71 -7.47 6.94
N ALA A 122 -3.85 -8.79 7.16
CA ALA A 122 -5.15 -9.44 7.35
C ALA A 122 -5.88 -8.94 8.60
N GLU A 123 -5.15 -8.71 9.70
CA GLU A 123 -5.72 -8.17 10.93
C GLU A 123 -6.26 -6.75 10.71
N ALA A 124 -5.54 -5.89 10.00
CA ALA A 124 -6.00 -4.54 9.69
C ALA A 124 -7.27 -4.56 8.82
N ALA A 125 -7.32 -5.44 7.81
CA ALA A 125 -8.52 -5.61 6.98
C ALA A 125 -9.71 -6.07 7.83
N LYS A 126 -9.50 -7.06 8.70
CA LYS A 126 -10.52 -7.55 9.64
C LYS A 126 -11.04 -6.43 10.55
N ILE A 127 -10.17 -5.61 11.13
CA ILE A 127 -10.55 -4.48 11.97
C ILE A 127 -11.44 -3.50 11.18
N LEU A 128 -11.05 -3.15 9.95
CA LEU A 128 -11.85 -2.23 9.13
C LEU A 128 -13.21 -2.81 8.72
N LEU A 129 -13.26 -4.10 8.38
CA LEU A 129 -14.51 -4.79 8.08
C LEU A 129 -15.45 -4.81 9.29
N GLN A 130 -14.93 -5.02 10.51
CA GLN A 130 -15.69 -4.93 11.75
C GLN A 130 -16.19 -3.51 12.03
N LYS A 131 -15.45 -2.47 11.61
CA LYS A 131 -15.89 -1.07 11.63
C LYS A 131 -16.90 -0.73 10.53
N GLY A 132 -17.30 -1.69 9.70
CA GLY A 132 -18.29 -1.52 8.66
C GLY A 132 -17.73 -1.01 7.33
N ALA A 133 -16.44 -1.17 7.05
CA ALA A 133 -15.83 -0.78 5.78
C ALA A 133 -16.52 -1.43 4.56
N LYS A 134 -17.04 -2.65 4.72
CA LYS A 134 -17.66 -3.43 3.64
C LYS A 134 -18.72 -2.65 2.86
N LYS A 135 -19.60 -1.92 3.56
CA LYS A 135 -20.69 -1.16 2.89
C LYS A 135 -20.16 -0.06 1.97
N TRP A 136 -19.01 0.53 2.29
CA TRP A 136 -18.39 1.58 1.49
C TRP A 136 -17.61 1.00 0.31
N ILE A 137 -16.94 -0.14 0.53
CA ILE A 137 -16.25 -0.86 -0.53
C ILE A 137 -17.25 -1.38 -1.57
N ASP A 138 -18.34 -2.00 -1.13
CA ASP A 138 -19.34 -2.60 -2.03
C ASP A 138 -20.13 -1.55 -2.81
N ALA A 139 -20.37 -0.36 -2.23
CA ALA A 139 -21.09 0.74 -2.90
C ALA A 139 -20.35 1.31 -4.12
N LEU A 140 -19.04 1.09 -4.21
CA LEU A 140 -18.16 1.65 -5.24
C LEU A 140 -17.66 0.60 -6.22
N ARG A 141 -18.15 -0.64 -6.13
CA ARG A 141 -17.74 -1.70 -7.03
C ARG A 141 -18.50 -1.56 -8.36
N PRO A 142 -17.81 -1.50 -9.52
CA PRO A 142 -18.48 -1.59 -10.81
C PRO A 142 -19.18 -2.96 -10.95
N LEU A 143 -20.39 -2.94 -11.54
CA LEU A 143 -21.21 -4.12 -11.82
C LEU A 143 -20.53 -5.12 -12.76
#